data_AF-A0A2N5YKM4-F1
#
_entry.id   AF-A0A2N5YKM4-F1
#
_cell.length_a   1.000
_cell.length_b   1.000
_cell.length_c   1.000
_cell.angle_alpha   90.00
_cell.angle_beta   90.00
_cell.angle_gamma   90.00
#
_symmetry.space_group_name_H-M   'P 1'
#
loop_
_entity.id
_entity.type
_entity.pdbx_description
1 polymer ?
#
loop_
_entity_poly.entity_id
_entity_poly.type
_entity_poly.pdbx_seq_one_letter_code
_entity_poly.pdbx_strand_id
1 'polypeptide(L)'
;MNIYLRKQRWKFLLFIAAVIIGVTSLWYTNKLVNKLAQEERKKVELWAEATKQLANINDPNLNFSFLLEVITTNETVPVILTNENNKVESHRNLDSVKALNEEYLMAQLEIMKEEHEPIEITLVNGHKNFIYYKDSTLLVQLS
;
A
#
# COMPACT_ATOMS: atom_id res chain seq x y z
N MET A 1 -30.21 -7.69 -63.97
CA MET A 1 -30.32 -8.27 -62.60
C MET A 1 -28.95 -8.18 -61.90
N ASN A 2 -28.55 -7.04 -61.34
CA ASN A 2 -27.26 -6.95 -60.60
C ASN A 2 -27.19 -5.80 -59.56
N ILE A 3 -28.33 -5.19 -59.21
CA ILE A 3 -28.39 -3.99 -58.35
C ILE A 3 -28.54 -4.37 -56.87
N TYR A 4 -29.19 -5.51 -56.59
CA TYR A 4 -29.38 -6.02 -55.23
C TYR A 4 -28.07 -6.53 -54.58
N LEU A 5 -27.18 -7.16 -55.36
CA LEU A 5 -25.89 -7.65 -54.85
C LEU A 5 -24.92 -6.53 -54.46
N ARG A 6 -24.97 -5.38 -55.17
CA ARG A 6 -24.16 -4.20 -54.85
C ARG A 6 -24.58 -3.56 -53.52
N LYS A 7 -25.87 -3.56 -53.18
CA LYS A 7 -26.40 -2.96 -51.94
C LYS A 7 -25.99 -3.75 -50.67
N GLN A 8 -25.73 -5.05 -50.79
CA GLN A 8 -25.34 -5.91 -49.67
C GLN A 8 -23.84 -5.86 -49.35
N ARG A 9 -22.97 -5.66 -50.36
CA ARG A 9 -21.51 -5.59 -50.18
C ARG A 9 -21.04 -4.39 -49.34
N TRP A 10 -21.72 -3.25 -49.42
CA TRP A 10 -21.38 -2.06 -48.63
C TRP A 10 -21.64 -2.25 -47.13
N LYS A 11 -22.69 -3.00 -46.76
CA LYS A 11 -22.97 -3.34 -45.35
C LYS A 11 -21.88 -4.24 -44.76
N PHE A 12 -21.41 -5.22 -45.54
CA PHE A 12 -20.27 -6.06 -45.14
C PHE A 12 -18.98 -5.26 -45.01
N LEU A 13 -18.73 -4.31 -45.91
CA LEU A 13 -17.58 -3.41 -45.83
C LEU A 13 -17.58 -2.58 -44.54
N LEU A 14 -18.74 -2.02 -44.16
CA LEU A 14 -18.90 -1.27 -42.91
C LEU A 14 -18.69 -2.15 -41.66
N PHE A 15 -19.20 -3.38 -41.68
CA PHE A 15 -19.00 -4.33 -40.58
C PHE A 15 -17.53 -4.71 -40.42
N ILE A 16 -16.85 -5.01 -41.53
CA ILE A 16 -15.40 -5.31 -41.52
C ILE A 16 -14.61 -4.11 -41.02
N ALA A 17 -14.96 -2.88 -41.44
CA ALA A 17 -14.32 -1.68 -40.95
C ALA A 17 -14.48 -1.51 -39.43
N ALA A 18 -15.68 -1.74 -38.87
CA ALA A 18 -15.92 -1.68 -37.43
C ALA A 18 -15.11 -2.75 -36.66
N VAL A 19 -15.03 -3.97 -37.18
CA VAL A 19 -14.21 -5.04 -36.59
C VAL A 19 -12.73 -4.70 -36.63
N ILE A 20 -12.24 -4.16 -37.76
CA ILE A 20 -10.84 -3.73 -37.89
C ILE A 20 -10.51 -2.65 -36.86
N ILE A 21 -11.38 -1.64 -36.70
CA ILE A 21 -11.18 -0.58 -35.70
C ILE A 21 -11.13 -1.14 -34.28
N GLY A 22 -12.02 -2.08 -33.94
CA GLY A 22 -12.01 -2.73 -32.63
C GLY A 22 -10.72 -3.51 -32.38
N VAL A 23 -10.29 -4.32 -33.34
CA VAL A 23 -9.07 -5.13 -33.23
C VAL A 23 -7.82 -4.25 -33.15
N THR A 24 -7.71 -3.21 -33.98
CA THR A 24 -6.56 -2.30 -33.95
C THR A 24 -6.52 -1.48 -32.67
N SER A 25 -7.67 -1.04 -32.16
CA SER A 25 -7.76 -0.34 -30.88
C SER A 25 -7.29 -1.24 -29.73
N LEU A 26 -7.81 -2.47 -29.64
CA LEU A 26 -7.42 -3.41 -28.57
C LEU A 26 -5.93 -3.75 -28.63
N TRP A 27 -5.38 -3.95 -29.84
CA TRP A 27 -3.96 -4.20 -30.02
C TRP A 27 -3.10 -3.02 -29.55
N TYR A 28 -3.51 -1.80 -29.90
CA TYR A 28 -2.82 -0.59 -29.46
C TYR A 28 -2.89 -0.40 -27.94
N THR A 29 -4.06 -0.62 -27.33
CA THR A 29 -4.24 -0.55 -25.88
C THR A 29 -3.34 -1.56 -25.15
N ASN A 30 -3.30 -2.81 -25.58
CA ASN A 30 -2.42 -3.82 -24.95
C ASN A 30 -0.95 -3.43 -25.04
N LYS A 31 -0.52 -2.85 -26.15
CA LYS A 31 0.86 -2.36 -26.30
C LYS A 31 1.16 -1.19 -25.35
N LEU A 32 0.22 -0.27 -25.19
CA LEU A 32 0.36 0.87 -24.29
C LEU A 32 0.42 0.42 -22.83
N VAL A 33 -0.47 -0.49 -22.41
CA VAL A 33 -0.50 -1.03 -21.05
C VAL A 33 0.81 -1.73 -20.71
N ASN A 34 1.32 -2.59 -21.62
CA ASN A 34 2.60 -3.27 -21.38
C ASN A 34 3.77 -2.30 -21.28
N LYS A 35 3.79 -1.24 -22.10
CA LYS A 35 4.84 -0.21 -22.02
C LYS A 35 4.78 0.53 -20.68
N LEU A 36 3.58 0.90 -20.24
CA LEU A 36 3.38 1.57 -18.96
C LEU A 36 3.81 0.68 -17.78
N ALA A 37 3.41 -0.59 -17.77
CA ALA A 37 3.81 -1.55 -16.75
C ALA A 37 5.34 -1.74 -16.66
N GLN A 38 6.03 -1.72 -17.81
CA GLN A 38 7.49 -1.76 -17.82
C GLN A 38 8.12 -0.48 -17.26
N GLU A 39 7.56 0.69 -17.55
CA GLU A 39 8.02 1.97 -16.99
C GLU A 39 7.78 2.06 -15.49
N GLU A 40 6.63 1.59 -14.99
CA GLU A 40 6.32 1.51 -13.57
C GLU A 40 7.29 0.56 -12.83
N ARG A 41 7.53 -0.63 -13.38
CA ARG A 41 8.47 -1.59 -12.80
C ARG A 41 9.86 -1.00 -12.63
N LYS A 42 10.36 -0.25 -13.62
CA LYS A 42 11.66 0.43 -13.53
C LYS A 42 11.71 1.47 -12.42
N LYS A 43 10.62 2.20 -12.18
CA LYS A 43 10.54 3.19 -11.08
C LYS A 43 10.60 2.49 -9.72
N VAL A 44 9.86 1.39 -9.56
CA VAL A 44 9.86 0.60 -8.33
C VAL A 44 11.21 -0.05 -8.07
N GLU A 45 11.87 -0.57 -9.11
CA GLU A 45 13.21 -1.15 -9.00
C GLU A 45 14.24 -0.10 -8.57
N LEU A 46 14.18 1.10 -9.16
CA LEU A 46 15.04 2.23 -8.77
C LEU A 46 14.80 2.67 -7.32
N TRP A 47 13.54 2.70 -6.87
CA TRP A 47 13.21 3.00 -5.47
C TRP A 47 13.75 1.92 -4.54
N ALA A 48 13.53 0.64 -4.85
CA ALA A 48 14.01 -0.48 -4.05
C ALA A 48 15.54 -0.49 -3.95
N GLU A 49 16.25 -0.18 -5.04
CA GLU A 49 17.70 -0.09 -5.06
C GLU A 49 18.22 1.11 -4.24
N ALA A 50 17.60 2.28 -4.37
CA ALA A 50 17.93 3.44 -3.55
C ALA A 50 17.68 3.17 -2.05
N THR A 51 16.55 2.55 -1.70
CA THR A 51 16.21 2.15 -0.33
C THR A 51 17.22 1.14 0.22
N LYS A 52 17.63 0.15 -0.57
CA LYS A 52 18.64 -0.84 -0.17
C LYS A 52 20.02 -0.20 0.05
N GLN A 53 20.41 0.76 -0.79
CA GLN A 53 21.67 1.48 -0.63
C GLN A 53 21.67 2.37 0.61
N LEU A 54 20.55 3.02 0.92
CA LEU A 54 20.38 3.79 2.15
C LEU A 54 20.34 2.89 3.39
N ALA A 55 19.58 1.79 3.38
CA ALA A 55 19.48 0.86 4.50
C ALA A 55 20.80 0.11 4.83
N ASN A 56 21.72 0.00 3.86
CA ASN A 56 23.07 -0.54 4.10
C ASN A 56 24.02 0.48 4.78
N ILE A 57 23.59 1.72 4.94
CA ILE A 57 24.28 2.69 5.80
C ILE A 57 23.83 2.37 7.23
N ASN A 58 24.77 1.95 8.08
CA ASN A 58 24.57 1.72 9.52
C ASN A 58 24.28 3.07 10.23
N ASP A 59 23.20 3.75 9.88
CA ASP A 59 22.78 5.04 10.44
C ASP A 59 21.51 4.85 11.28
N PRO A 60 21.58 5.04 12.61
CA PRO A 60 20.43 5.00 13.51
C PRO A 60 19.27 5.93 13.10
N ASN A 61 19.54 6.99 12.33
CA ASN A 61 18.49 7.93 11.87
C ASN A 61 17.57 7.33 10.80
N LEU A 62 18.06 6.36 10.02
CA LEU A 62 17.24 5.68 9.00
C LEU A 62 16.19 4.77 9.63
N ASN A 63 16.46 4.19 10.80
CA ASN A 63 15.48 3.40 11.55
C ASN A 63 14.29 4.26 12.01
N PHE A 64 14.53 5.49 12.44
CA PHE A 64 13.46 6.42 12.82
C PHE A 64 12.67 6.94 11.60
N SER A 65 13.35 7.21 10.47
CA SER A 65 12.67 7.62 9.23
C SER A 65 11.85 6.49 8.60
N PHE A 66 12.39 5.26 8.59
CA PHE A 66 11.66 4.06 8.17
C PHE A 66 10.47 3.78 9.10
N LEU A 67 10.66 3.96 10.41
CA LEU A 67 9.56 3.88 11.37
C LEU A 67 8.49 4.93 11.08
N LEU A 68 8.90 6.18 10.85
CA LEU A 68 7.98 7.25 10.50
C LEU A 68 7.26 6.93 9.19
N GLU A 69 7.94 6.37 8.20
CA GLU A 69 7.40 5.95 6.90
C GLU A 69 6.42 4.77 7.03
N VAL A 70 6.73 3.76 7.84
CA VAL A 70 5.80 2.65 8.13
C VAL A 70 4.59 3.16 8.91
N ILE A 71 4.76 4.06 9.88
CA ILE A 71 3.66 4.66 10.65
C ILE A 71 2.82 5.62 9.78
N THR A 72 3.41 6.35 8.83
CA THR A 72 2.70 7.31 7.99
C THR A 72 2.06 6.68 6.76
N THR A 73 2.61 5.58 6.26
CA THR A 73 2.09 4.86 5.07
C THR A 73 1.07 3.80 5.47
N ASN A 74 1.01 3.40 6.74
CA ASN A 74 0.08 2.38 7.20
C ASN A 74 -1.28 2.98 7.59
N GLU A 75 -2.31 2.74 6.77
CA GLU A 75 -3.69 3.18 7.00
C GLU A 75 -4.59 2.13 7.69
N THR A 76 -4.11 0.89 7.91
CA THR A 76 -5.01 -0.26 8.19
C THR A 76 -4.62 -1.11 9.40
N VAL A 77 -3.39 -0.97 9.90
CA VAL A 77 -2.92 -1.70 11.08
C VAL A 77 -2.98 -0.77 12.29
N PRO A 78 -3.79 -1.10 13.31
CA PRO A 78 -3.81 -0.36 14.57
C PRO A 78 -2.46 -0.49 15.27
N VAL A 79 -1.86 0.64 15.63
CA VAL A 79 -0.56 0.68 16.34
C VAL A 79 -0.58 1.67 17.50
N ILE A 80 0.11 1.30 18.57
CA ILE A 80 0.34 2.14 19.75
C ILE A 80 1.85 2.21 20.01
N LEU A 81 2.36 3.42 20.15
CA LEU A 81 3.73 3.69 20.57
C LEU A 81 3.74 4.01 22.06
N THR A 82 4.61 3.35 22.82
CA THR A 82 4.85 3.66 24.23
C THR A 82 6.32 3.95 24.49
N ASN A 83 6.58 4.61 25.61
CA ASN A 83 7.93 4.70 26.18
C ASN A 83 8.25 3.51 27.10
N GLU A 84 9.44 3.56 27.73
CA GLU A 84 9.95 2.57 28.69
C GLU A 84 8.99 2.24 29.84
N ASN A 85 8.12 3.18 30.20
CA ASN A 85 7.16 3.02 31.31
C ASN A 85 5.78 2.53 30.83
N ASN A 86 5.68 2.02 29.59
CA ASN A 86 4.42 1.65 28.94
C ASN A 86 3.39 2.79 28.86
N LYS A 87 3.84 4.05 28.94
CA LYS A 87 2.96 5.20 28.73
C LYS A 87 2.78 5.42 27.23
N VAL A 88 1.53 5.49 26.80
CA VAL A 88 1.17 5.75 25.40
C VAL A 88 1.65 7.15 25.00
N GLU A 89 2.56 7.21 24.03
CA GLU A 89 3.06 8.45 23.44
C GLU A 89 2.29 8.83 22.18
N SER A 90 1.90 7.83 21.38
CA SER A 90 1.07 8.05 20.20
C SER A 90 0.33 6.79 19.77
N HIS A 91 -0.70 6.96 18.93
CA HIS A 91 -1.48 5.87 18.37
C HIS A 91 -1.90 6.20 16.93
N ARG A 92 -2.13 5.15 16.12
CA ARG A 92 -2.66 5.25 14.75
C ARG A 92 -3.68 4.13 14.49
N ASN A 93 -4.58 4.42 13.55
CA ASN A 93 -5.62 3.50 13.06
C ASN A 93 -6.48 2.89 14.18
N LEU A 94 -6.67 3.66 15.26
CA LEU A 94 -7.66 3.43 16.31
C LEU A 94 -8.80 4.45 16.16
N ASP A 95 -9.97 4.08 16.66
CA ASP A 95 -11.14 4.97 16.73
C ASP A 95 -10.78 6.28 17.45
N SER A 96 -10.79 7.39 16.72
CA SER A 96 -10.34 8.70 17.19
C SER A 96 -11.20 9.27 18.31
N VAL A 97 -12.47 8.86 18.40
CA VAL A 97 -13.37 9.29 19.48
C VAL A 97 -13.09 8.49 20.74
N LYS A 98 -12.87 7.18 20.61
CA LYS A 98 -12.55 6.31 21.77
C LYS A 98 -11.13 6.52 22.29
N ALA A 99 -10.20 6.86 21.40
CA ALA A 99 -8.81 7.12 21.76
C ALA A 99 -8.60 8.40 22.58
N LEU A 100 -9.64 9.25 22.74
CA LEU A 100 -9.64 10.32 23.74
C LEU A 100 -9.69 9.80 25.17
N ASN A 101 -10.14 8.56 25.37
CA ASN A 101 -10.15 7.91 26.68
C ASN A 101 -8.86 7.10 26.88
N GLU A 102 -8.08 7.48 27.89
CA GLU A 102 -6.84 6.81 28.26
C GLU A 102 -7.08 5.34 28.67
N GLU A 103 -8.22 5.04 29.29
CA GLU A 103 -8.61 3.67 29.67
C GLU A 103 -8.82 2.77 28.44
N TYR A 104 -9.38 3.32 27.36
CA TYR A 104 -9.51 2.61 26.09
C TYR A 104 -8.15 2.32 25.46
N LEU A 105 -7.24 3.29 25.45
CA LEU A 105 -5.89 3.11 24.91
C LEU A 105 -5.11 2.06 25.70
N MET A 106 -5.21 2.07 27.03
CA MET A 106 -4.58 1.06 27.89
C MET A 106 -5.18 -0.32 27.66
N ALA A 107 -6.50 -0.44 27.53
CA ALA A 107 -7.13 -1.72 27.20
C ALA A 107 -6.70 -2.25 25.82
N GLN A 108 -6.59 -1.39 24.81
CA GLN A 108 -6.09 -1.79 23.49
C GLN A 108 -4.61 -2.21 23.52
N LEU A 109 -3.80 -1.51 24.31
CA LEU A 109 -2.39 -1.83 24.52
C LEU A 109 -2.22 -3.22 25.14
N GLU A 110 -3.00 -3.56 26.18
CA GLU A 110 -2.95 -4.89 26.79
C GLU A 110 -3.36 -6.00 25.80
N ILE A 111 -4.38 -5.77 24.98
CA ILE A 111 -4.74 -6.74 23.93
C ILE A 111 -3.59 -6.90 22.91
N MET A 112 -2.96 -5.80 22.49
CA MET A 112 -1.82 -5.86 21.55
C MET A 112 -0.62 -6.61 22.13
N LYS A 113 -0.36 -6.46 23.43
CA LYS A 113 0.69 -7.20 24.16
C LYS A 113 0.44 -8.70 24.18
N GLU A 114 -0.82 -9.10 24.31
CA GLU A 114 -1.21 -10.52 24.36
C GLU A 114 -1.19 -11.16 22.97
N GLU A 115 -1.52 -10.40 21.92
CA GLU A 115 -1.51 -10.89 20.54
C GLU A 115 -0.09 -11.04 19.97
N HIS A 116 0.79 -10.06 20.20
CA HIS A 116 2.12 -10.02 19.56
C HIS A 116 3.21 -9.47 20.49
N GLU A 117 4.44 -9.99 20.32
CA GLU A 117 5.63 -9.44 20.96
C GLU A 117 5.90 -8.00 20.47
N PRO A 118 6.21 -7.05 21.37
CA PRO A 118 6.45 -5.66 20.98
C PRO A 118 7.74 -5.50 20.20
N ILE A 119 7.75 -4.50 19.33
CA ILE A 119 8.97 -4.09 18.62
C ILE A 119 9.69 -3.07 19.50
N GLU A 120 10.86 -3.43 20.02
CA GLU A 120 11.72 -2.56 20.82
C GLU A 120 12.56 -1.64 19.95
N ILE A 121 12.58 -0.35 20.28
CA ILE A 121 13.33 0.69 19.59
C ILE A 121 14.26 1.36 20.59
N THR A 122 15.56 1.33 20.34
CA THR A 122 16.53 2.11 21.12
C THR A 122 16.75 3.46 20.44
N LEU A 123 16.37 4.54 21.13
CA LEU A 123 16.62 5.91 20.69
C LEU A 123 18.09 6.29 20.91
N VAL A 124 18.57 7.29 20.15
CA VAL A 124 19.97 7.78 20.19
C VAL A 124 20.38 8.30 21.58
N ASN A 125 19.40 8.73 22.38
CA ASN A 125 19.60 9.18 23.76
C ASN A 125 19.63 8.02 24.79
N GLY A 126 19.55 6.77 24.34
CA GLY A 126 19.58 5.57 25.17
C GLY A 126 18.22 5.13 25.73
N HIS A 127 17.15 5.89 25.48
CA HIS A 127 15.79 5.51 25.88
C HIS A 127 15.21 4.47 24.93
N LYS A 128 14.37 3.58 25.46
CA LYS A 128 13.67 2.55 24.70
C LYS A 128 12.20 2.92 24.51
N ASN A 129 11.74 2.84 23.28
CA ASN A 129 10.32 2.89 22.97
C ASN A 129 9.85 1.54 22.47
N PHE A 130 8.57 1.26 22.67
CA PHE A 130 7.95 0.00 22.27
C PHE A 130 6.78 0.28 21.35
N ILE A 131 6.66 -0.54 20.30
CA ILE A 131 5.51 -0.51 19.40
C ILE A 131 4.71 -1.77 19.59
N TYR A 132 3.43 -1.56 19.82
CA TYR A 132 2.41 -2.58 19.94
C TYR A 132 1.46 -2.48 18.76
N TYR A 133 1.07 -3.62 18.20
CA TYR A 133 0.27 -3.68 16.99
C TYR A 133 -0.74 -4.83 17.05
N LYS A 134 -1.80 -4.71 16.25
CA LYS A 134 -2.77 -5.78 16.00
C LYS A 134 -2.70 -6.25 14.57
N ASP A 135 -3.43 -7.31 14.24
CA ASP A 135 -3.67 -7.66 12.85
C ASP A 135 -4.43 -6.56 12.10
N SER A 136 -4.19 -6.46 10.79
CA SER A 136 -4.82 -5.46 9.91
C SER A 136 -6.35 -5.63 9.86
N THR A 137 -7.07 -4.50 9.93
CA THR A 137 -8.53 -4.49 9.79
C THR A 137 -9.02 -4.98 8.43
N LEU A 138 -8.18 -4.93 7.39
CA LEU A 138 -8.52 -5.44 6.04
C LEU A 138 -8.50 -6.97 5.95
N LEU A 139 -7.69 -7.64 6.76
CA LEU A 139 -7.59 -9.10 6.78
C LEU A 139 -8.83 -9.75 7.42
N VAL A 140 -9.44 -9.05 8.38
CA VAL A 140 -10.73 -9.42 9.01
C VAL A 140 -11.91 -9.23 8.05
N GLN A 141 -11.84 -8.33 7.06
CA GLN A 141 -12.90 -8.14 6.06
C GLN A 141 -12.86 -9.13 4.89
N LEU A 142 -11.76 -9.88 4.76
CA LEU A 142 -11.51 -10.86 3.70
C LEU A 142 -11.42 -12.31 4.24
N SER A 143 -11.61 -12.51 5.55
CA SER A 143 -11.75 -13.83 6.19
C SER A 143 -13.18 -14.07 6.65
#